data_AF-A0A0B7L5K5-F1
#
_entry.id   AF-A0A0B7L5K5-F1
#
_cell.length_a   1.000
_cell.length_b   1.000
_cell.length_c   1.000
_cell.angle_alpha   90.00
_cell.angle_beta   90.00
_cell.angle_gamma   90.00
#
_symmetry.space_group_name_H-M   'P 1'
#
loop_
_entity.id
_entity.type
_entity.pdbx_description
1 polymer ?
#
loop_
_entity_poly.entity_id
_entity_poly.type
_entity_poly.pdbx_seq_one_letter_code
_entity_poly.pdbx_strand_id
1 'polypeptide(L)'
;MKKQVFHDAAAGVLIGLILSILFSLIYAPNTYAPLNPYSLIGQVMDQHQVHGALVLLYCTLIWAAIGMLFNFGNRLFSRDWSMLRATLTHFFLMLAGFVPLATLAGWFPFHWIFYLQLIIEFAIVYLIIWAILYKREAKKVDHINQLLEHRK
;
A
#
# COMPACT_ATOMS: atom_id res chain seq x y z
N MET A 1 -1.31 10.54 -19.29
CA MET A 1 -0.37 9.66 -18.55
C MET A 1 0.56 10.43 -17.62
N LYS A 2 1.42 11.36 -18.09
CA LYS A 2 2.37 12.10 -17.23
C LYS A 2 1.70 12.85 -16.05
N LYS A 3 0.58 13.54 -16.30
CA LYS A 3 -0.17 14.28 -15.25
C LYS A 3 -0.74 13.37 -14.16
N GLN A 4 -1.16 12.14 -14.51
CA GLN A 4 -1.74 11.20 -13.55
C GLN A 4 -0.65 10.62 -12.65
N VAL A 5 0.47 10.18 -13.23
CA VAL A 5 1.62 9.66 -12.47
C VAL A 5 2.14 10.69 -11.46
N PHE A 6 2.21 11.96 -11.86
CA PHE A 6 2.59 13.05 -10.96
C PHE A 6 1.58 13.24 -9.81
N HIS A 7 0.28 13.18 -10.11
CA HIS A 7 -0.77 13.26 -9.08
C HIS A 7 -0.63 12.10 -8.08
N ASP A 8 -0.49 10.86 -8.56
CA ASP A 8 -0.39 9.68 -7.70
C ASP A 8 0.86 9.74 -6.80
N ALA A 9 1.98 10.19 -7.37
CA ALA A 9 3.21 10.43 -6.61
C ALA A 9 3.01 11.51 -5.54
N ALA A 10 2.38 12.64 -5.88
CA ALA A 10 2.09 13.71 -4.94
C ALA A 10 1.13 13.26 -3.82
N ALA A 11 0.10 12.48 -4.15
CA ALA A 11 -0.80 11.89 -3.16
C ALA A 11 -0.04 10.94 -2.22
N GLY A 12 0.85 10.09 -2.76
CA GLY A 12 1.73 9.23 -1.96
C GLY A 12 2.61 10.03 -1.00
N VAL A 13 3.26 11.10 -1.49
CA VAL A 13 4.07 12.01 -0.67
C VAL A 13 3.24 12.66 0.44
N LEU A 14 2.04 13.16 0.13
CA LEU A 14 1.18 13.80 1.11
C LEU A 14 0.79 12.82 2.23
N ILE A 15 0.35 11.62 1.87
CA ILE A 15 0.00 10.57 2.84
C ILE A 15 1.23 10.19 3.67
N GLY A 16 2.37 9.99 3.01
CA GLY A 16 3.62 9.62 3.67
C GLY A 16 4.10 10.68 4.66
N LEU A 17 3.97 11.97 4.31
CA LEU A 17 4.30 13.09 5.18
C LEU A 17 3.36 13.17 6.40
N ILE A 18 2.07 12.92 6.21
CA ILE A 18 1.13 12.88 7.34
C ILE A 18 1.52 11.74 8.29
N LEU A 19 1.80 10.56 7.77
CA LEU A 19 2.24 9.42 8.58
C LEU A 19 3.59 9.67 9.28
N SER A 20 4.54 10.31 8.61
CA SER A 20 5.84 10.63 9.20
C SER A 20 5.72 11.62 10.34
N ILE A 21 4.83 12.62 10.23
CA ILE A 21 4.53 13.56 11.32
C ILE A 21 3.94 12.79 12.50
N LEU A 22 2.95 11.92 12.27
CA LEU A 22 2.35 11.10 13.32
C LEU A 22 3.38 10.21 14.03
N PHE A 23 4.22 9.49 13.27
CA PHE A 23 5.26 8.65 13.85
C PHE A 23 6.33 9.48 14.56
N SER A 24 6.71 10.64 14.03
CA SER A 24 7.64 11.53 14.72
C SER A 24 7.08 12.00 16.05
N LEU A 25 5.79 12.32 16.15
CA LEU A 25 5.16 12.72 17.41
C LEU A 25 5.19 11.59 18.46
N ILE A 26 5.14 10.33 18.02
CA ILE A 26 5.16 9.16 18.91
C ILE A 26 6.58 8.79 19.33
N TYR A 27 7.53 8.80 18.38
CA TYR A 27 8.87 8.20 18.57
C TYR A 27 10.00 9.23 18.73
N ALA A 28 9.79 10.48 18.32
CA ALA A 28 10.78 11.56 18.36
C ALA A 28 10.14 12.88 18.85
N PRO A 29 9.73 12.96 20.13
CA PRO A 29 8.89 14.06 20.63
C PRO A 29 9.58 15.43 20.61
N ASN A 30 10.91 15.47 20.63
CA ASN A 30 11.67 16.72 20.76
C ASN A 30 12.14 17.30 19.41
N THR A 31 12.11 16.52 18.34
CA THR A 31 12.68 16.90 17.03
C THR A 31 12.00 16.13 15.92
N TYR A 32 11.65 16.81 14.83
CA TYR A 32 11.02 16.13 13.70
C TYR A 32 11.98 15.12 13.06
N ALA A 33 11.58 13.85 13.05
CA ALA A 33 12.26 12.74 12.40
C ALA A 33 11.39 12.22 11.23
N PRO A 34 11.75 12.48 9.96
CA PRO A 34 10.99 12.00 8.80
C PRO A 34 10.91 10.47 8.69
N LEU A 35 11.84 9.79 9.36
CA LEU A 35 12.03 8.36 9.39
C LEU A 35 12.06 7.95 10.86
N ASN A 36 11.41 6.83 11.22
CA ASN A 36 11.45 6.35 12.59
C ASN A 36 12.92 6.04 12.99
N PRO A 37 13.49 6.71 14.00
CA PRO A 37 14.89 6.51 14.39
C PRO A 37 15.17 5.09 14.88
N TYR A 38 14.16 4.38 15.37
CA TYR A 38 14.29 2.99 15.81
C TYR A 38 14.17 1.96 14.67
N SER A 39 13.81 2.38 13.46
CA SER A 39 13.79 1.49 12.30
C SER A 39 15.20 1.16 11.83
N LEU A 40 15.36 0.03 11.10
CA LEU A 40 16.66 -0.38 10.57
C LEU A 40 17.32 0.73 9.74
N ILE A 41 16.56 1.34 8.82
CA ILE A 41 17.08 2.43 7.98
C ILE A 41 17.33 3.69 8.82
N GLY A 42 16.48 3.96 9.82
CA GLY A 42 16.65 5.09 10.74
C GLY A 42 17.99 5.03 11.48
N GLN A 43 18.29 3.87 12.07
CA GLN A 43 19.55 3.63 12.77
C GLN A 43 20.77 3.75 11.85
N VAL A 44 20.70 3.22 10.63
CA VAL A 44 21.78 3.33 9.64
C VAL A 44 22.02 4.79 9.24
N MET A 45 20.96 5.55 8.96
CA MET A 45 21.07 6.97 8.57
C MET A 45 21.62 7.82 9.71
N ASP A 46 21.22 7.55 10.96
CA ASP A 46 21.73 8.22 12.15
C ASP A 46 23.21 7.89 12.41
N GLN A 47 23.59 6.61 12.31
CA GLN A 47 24.98 6.15 12.46
C GLN A 47 25.92 6.83 11.44
N HIS A 48 25.46 7.03 10.21
CA HIS A 48 26.21 7.74 9.18
C HIS A 48 26.09 9.27 9.26
N GLN A 49 25.41 9.80 10.28
CA GLN A 49 25.15 11.23 10.49
C GLN A 49 24.58 11.91 9.24
N VAL A 50 23.69 11.20 8.53
CA VAL A 50 23.07 11.71 7.31
C VAL A 50 22.23 12.94 7.64
N HIS A 51 22.45 14.01 6.91
CA HIS A 51 21.75 15.26 7.13
C HIS A 51 20.23 15.09 6.99
N GLY A 52 19.44 15.67 7.91
CA GLY A 52 17.98 15.46 7.97
C GLY A 52 17.23 15.80 6.68
N ALA A 53 17.69 16.79 5.91
CA ALA A 53 17.09 17.10 4.60
C ALA A 53 17.26 15.96 3.58
N LEU A 54 18.39 15.24 3.62
CA LEU A 54 18.62 14.07 2.75
C LEU A 54 17.77 12.87 3.19
N VAL A 55 17.56 12.70 4.50
CA VAL A 55 16.62 11.70 5.03
C VAL A 55 15.19 12.00 4.58
N LEU A 56 14.75 13.25 4.66
CA LEU A 56 13.44 13.65 4.16
C LEU A 56 13.30 13.45 2.65
N LEU A 57 14.34 13.78 1.87
CA LEU A 57 14.35 13.55 0.43
C LEU A 57 14.20 12.06 0.10
N TYR A 58 14.97 11.20 0.78
CA TYR A 58 14.87 9.75 0.66
C TYR A 58 13.45 9.24 0.96
N CYS A 59 12.87 9.65 2.10
CA CYS A 59 11.50 9.27 2.46
C CYS A 59 10.49 9.74 1.41
N THR A 60 10.61 10.98 0.94
CA THR A 60 9.72 11.57 -0.08
C THR A 60 9.74 10.76 -1.38
N LEU A 61 10.91 10.31 -1.84
CA LEU A 61 11.03 9.47 -3.03
C LEU A 61 10.34 8.11 -2.83
N ILE A 62 10.47 7.50 -1.65
CA ILE A 62 9.79 6.24 -1.34
C ILE A 62 8.28 6.43 -1.29
N TRP A 63 7.79 7.48 -0.64
CA TRP A 63 6.36 7.76 -0.56
C TRP A 63 5.75 8.05 -1.94
N ALA A 64 6.47 8.75 -2.81
CA ALA A 64 6.09 8.90 -4.21
C ALA A 64 6.00 7.55 -4.93
N ALA A 65 6.99 6.66 -4.74
CA ALA A 65 7.00 5.33 -5.32
C ALA A 65 5.81 4.47 -4.82
N ILE A 66 5.48 4.56 -3.53
CA ILE A 66 4.31 3.90 -2.95
C ILE A 66 3.03 4.42 -3.62
N GLY A 67 2.84 5.74 -3.74
CA GLY A 67 1.67 6.32 -4.40
C GLY A 67 1.49 5.82 -5.84
N MET A 68 2.59 5.78 -6.62
CA MET A 68 2.57 5.23 -7.97
C MET A 68 2.26 3.72 -8.00
N LEU A 69 2.80 2.94 -7.06
CA LEU A 69 2.53 1.51 -6.93
C LEU A 69 1.04 1.23 -6.67
N PHE A 70 0.41 2.01 -5.78
CA PHE A 70 -1.03 1.89 -5.52
C PHE A 70 -1.87 2.20 -6.75
N ASN A 71 -1.54 3.25 -7.51
CA ASN A 71 -2.25 3.49 -8.78
C ASN A 71 -2.03 2.37 -9.79
N PHE A 72 -0.81 1.82 -9.89
CA PHE A 72 -0.54 0.68 -10.75
C PHE A 72 -1.37 -0.54 -10.35
N GLY A 73 -1.50 -0.79 -9.05
CA GLY A 73 -2.39 -1.82 -8.50
C GLY A 73 -3.84 -1.60 -8.90
N ASN A 74 -4.37 -0.40 -8.72
CA ASN A 74 -5.76 -0.08 -9.06
C ASN A 74 -6.11 -0.39 -10.53
N ARG A 75 -5.17 -0.16 -11.45
CA ARG A 75 -5.36 -0.47 -12.87
C ARG A 75 -5.54 -1.96 -13.17
N LEU A 76 -5.11 -2.86 -12.28
CA LEU A 76 -5.31 -4.30 -12.45
C LEU A 76 -6.79 -4.67 -12.44
N PHE A 77 -7.62 -3.92 -11.71
CA PHE A 77 -9.07 -4.11 -11.65
C PHE A 77 -9.83 -3.50 -12.83
N SER A 78 -9.20 -2.60 -13.59
CA SER A 78 -9.79 -2.00 -14.79
C SER A 78 -9.56 -2.82 -16.07
N ARG A 79 -8.82 -3.93 -15.98
CA ARG A 79 -8.59 -4.84 -17.11
C ARG A 79 -9.73 -5.86 -17.22
N ASP A 80 -9.91 -6.42 -18.41
CA ASP A 80 -10.82 -7.56 -18.68
C ASP A 80 -10.28 -8.88 -18.10
N TRP A 81 -9.90 -8.86 -16.83
CA TRP A 81 -9.43 -10.02 -16.10
C TRP A 81 -10.54 -10.56 -15.21
N SER A 82 -10.47 -11.87 -14.94
CA SER A 82 -11.33 -12.44 -13.90
C SER A 82 -11.03 -11.74 -12.58
N MET A 83 -12.07 -11.55 -11.78
CA MET A 83 -11.96 -10.83 -10.53
C MET A 83 -10.93 -11.48 -9.59
N LEU A 84 -10.88 -12.81 -9.57
CA LEU A 84 -9.88 -13.58 -8.81
C LEU A 84 -8.46 -13.25 -9.27
N ARG A 85 -8.21 -13.23 -10.58
CA ARG A 85 -6.88 -12.94 -11.14
C ARG A 85 -6.43 -11.52 -10.79
N ALA A 86 -7.32 -10.52 -10.90
CA ALA A 86 -7.02 -9.15 -10.52
C ALA A 86 -6.65 -9.04 -9.04
N THR A 87 -7.45 -9.67 -8.17
CA THR A 87 -7.27 -9.63 -6.71
C THR A 87 -5.98 -10.31 -6.27
N LEU A 88 -5.67 -11.50 -6.81
CA LEU A 88 -4.41 -12.20 -6.52
C LEU A 88 -3.19 -11.43 -7.04
N THR A 89 -3.26 -10.91 -8.27
CA THR A 89 -2.15 -10.11 -8.82
C THR A 89 -1.90 -8.87 -7.98
N HIS A 90 -2.98 -8.18 -7.56
CA HIS A 90 -2.89 -7.02 -6.69
C HIS A 90 -2.29 -7.38 -5.33
N PHE A 91 -2.70 -8.50 -4.74
CA PHE A 91 -2.15 -9.00 -3.49
C PHE A 91 -0.63 -9.20 -3.56
N PHE A 92 -0.14 -9.93 -4.58
CA PHE A 92 1.29 -10.17 -4.75
C PHE A 92 2.05 -8.88 -5.09
N LEU A 93 1.46 -7.97 -5.85
CA LEU A 93 2.04 -6.65 -6.13
C LEU A 93 2.24 -5.85 -4.83
N MET A 94 1.26 -5.85 -3.92
CA MET A 94 1.40 -5.16 -2.63
C MET A 94 2.39 -5.87 -1.72
N LEU A 95 2.40 -7.20 -1.71
CA LEU A 95 3.37 -7.95 -0.90
C LEU A 95 4.81 -7.73 -1.37
N ALA A 96 5.06 -7.74 -2.68
CA ALA A 96 6.41 -7.59 -3.24
C ALA A 96 6.84 -6.13 -3.43
N GLY A 97 5.88 -5.20 -3.56
CA GLY A 97 6.16 -3.79 -3.78
C GLY A 97 5.97 -2.94 -2.52
N PHE A 98 4.77 -2.96 -1.94
CA PHE A 98 4.44 -2.06 -0.84
C PHE A 98 5.16 -2.45 0.45
N VAL A 99 5.19 -3.75 0.80
CA VAL A 99 5.82 -4.19 2.06
C VAL A 99 7.33 -3.86 2.12
N PRO A 100 8.13 -4.09 1.06
CA PRO A 100 9.52 -3.64 1.04
C PRO A 100 9.65 -2.11 1.08
N LEU A 101 8.86 -1.38 0.29
CA LEU A 101 8.92 0.09 0.29
C LEU A 101 8.56 0.69 1.65
N ALA A 102 7.53 0.18 2.32
CA ALA A 102 7.11 0.62 3.65
C ALA A 102 8.14 0.25 4.73
N THR A 103 8.83 -0.89 4.57
CA THR A 103 9.98 -1.25 5.41
C THR A 103 11.13 -0.26 5.22
N LEU A 104 11.47 0.08 3.97
CA LEU A 104 12.50 1.05 3.63
C LEU A 104 12.15 2.47 4.09
N ALA A 105 10.85 2.81 4.14
CA ALA A 105 10.32 4.03 4.73
C ALA A 105 10.33 4.03 6.26
N GLY A 106 10.81 2.95 6.90
CA GLY A 106 10.88 2.80 8.35
C GLY A 106 9.53 2.71 9.06
N TRP A 107 8.46 2.38 8.34
CA TRP A 107 7.11 2.23 8.92
C TRP A 107 6.93 0.88 9.60
N PHE A 108 7.68 -0.14 9.17
CA PHE A 108 7.57 -1.49 9.71
C PHE A 108 8.82 -1.87 10.51
N PRO A 109 8.65 -2.55 11.66
CA PRO A 109 9.78 -3.12 12.37
C PRO A 109 10.40 -4.25 11.54
N PHE A 110 11.73 -4.32 11.54
CA PHE A 110 12.47 -5.36 10.82
C PHE A 110 12.49 -6.67 11.63
N HIS A 111 11.33 -7.33 11.71
CA HIS A 111 11.16 -8.56 12.48
C HIS A 111 10.33 -9.59 11.69
N TRP A 112 10.86 -10.80 11.51
CA TRP A 112 10.22 -11.82 10.66
C TRP A 112 8.80 -12.21 11.12
N ILE A 113 8.55 -12.28 12.43
CA ILE A 113 7.21 -12.54 12.98
C ILE A 113 6.23 -11.44 12.59
N PHE A 114 6.66 -10.17 12.58
CA PHE A 114 5.80 -9.05 12.18
C PHE A 114 5.38 -9.21 10.71
N TYR A 115 6.30 -9.59 9.82
CA TYR A 115 5.97 -9.82 8.41
C TYR A 115 5.03 -11.00 8.19
N LEU A 116 5.20 -12.10 8.92
CA LEU A 116 4.26 -13.23 8.85
C LEU A 116 2.85 -12.82 9.30
N GLN A 117 2.75 -12.10 10.43
CA GLN A 117 1.48 -11.58 10.91
C GLN A 117 0.86 -10.61 9.90
N LEU A 118 1.65 -9.68 9.35
CA LEU A 118 1.21 -8.74 8.33
C LEU A 118 0.64 -9.46 7.09
N ILE A 119 1.29 -10.54 6.63
CA ILE A 119 0.79 -11.35 5.50
C ILE A 119 -0.58 -11.97 5.82
N ILE A 120 -0.75 -12.51 7.03
CA ILE A 120 -2.01 -13.11 7.47
C ILE A 120 -3.12 -12.05 7.52
N GLU A 121 -2.85 -10.89 8.12
CA GLU A 121 -3.79 -9.76 8.18
C GLU A 121 -4.18 -9.28 6.77
N PHE A 122 -3.20 -9.13 5.88
CA PHE A 122 -3.44 -8.79 4.48
C PHE A 122 -4.30 -9.85 3.78
N ALA A 123 -4.02 -11.14 3.99
CA ALA A 123 -4.80 -12.22 3.41
C ALA A 123 -6.26 -12.19 3.88
N ILE A 124 -6.51 -11.93 5.17
CA ILE A 124 -7.87 -11.82 5.72
C ILE A 124 -8.64 -10.67 5.06
N VAL A 125 -8.04 -9.48 4.94
CA VAL A 125 -8.68 -8.33 4.28
C VAL A 125 -9.05 -8.68 2.84
N TYR A 126 -8.16 -9.35 2.10
CA TYR A 126 -8.44 -9.75 0.72
C TYR A 126 -9.52 -10.82 0.61
N LEU A 127 -9.57 -11.78 1.54
CA LEU A 127 -10.64 -12.77 1.61
C LEU A 127 -12.00 -12.10 1.83
N ILE A 128 -12.07 -11.08 2.69
CA ILE A 128 -13.30 -10.31 2.93
C ILE A 128 -13.72 -9.57 1.65
N ILE A 129 -12.80 -8.84 1.01
CA ILE A 129 -13.07 -8.12 -0.24
C ILE A 129 -13.56 -9.10 -1.32
N TRP A 130 -12.89 -10.24 -1.46
CA TRP A 130 -13.25 -11.27 -2.42
C TRP A 130 -14.65 -11.85 -2.14
N ALA A 131 -14.97 -12.15 -0.89
CA ALA A 131 -16.29 -12.67 -0.51
C ALA A 131 -17.42 -11.67 -0.80
N ILE A 132 -17.21 -10.38 -0.52
CA ILE A 132 -18.19 -9.32 -0.82
C ILE A 132 -18.44 -9.23 -2.33
N LEU A 133 -17.37 -9.19 -3.11
CA LEU A 133 -17.48 -9.04 -4.55
C LEU A 133 -18.03 -10.30 -5.23
N TYR A 134 -17.65 -11.50 -4.77
CA TYR A 134 -18.23 -12.76 -5.23
C TYR A 134 -19.75 -12.78 -5.04
N LYS A 135 -20.23 -12.40 -3.85
CA LYS A 135 -21.67 -12.29 -3.57
C LYS A 135 -22.37 -11.27 -4.49
N ARG A 136 -21.70 -10.17 -4.82
CA ARG A 136 -22.25 -9.14 -5.72
C ARG A 136 -22.37 -9.67 -7.16
N GLU A 137 -21.37 -10.36 -7.66
CA GLU A 137 -21.41 -10.95 -9.01
C GLU A 137 -22.40 -12.10 -9.11
N ALA A 138 -22.48 -12.97 -8.08
CA ALA A 138 -23.49 -14.02 -8.02
C ALA A 138 -24.92 -13.46 -8.13
N LYS A 139 -25.24 -12.40 -7.38
CA LYS A 139 -26.54 -11.71 -7.47
C LYS A 139 -26.83 -11.14 -8.87
N LYS A 140 -25.83 -10.65 -9.59
CA LYS A 140 -26.02 -10.15 -10.95
C LYS A 140 -26.35 -11.29 -11.92
N VAL A 141 -25.67 -12.43 -11.79
CA VAL A 141 -25.94 -13.62 -12.60
C VAL A 141 -27.37 -14.11 -12.35
N ASP A 142 -27.78 -14.22 -11.09
CA ASP A 142 -29.14 -14.64 -10.73
C ASP A 142 -30.20 -13.68 -11.31
N HIS A 143 -29.96 -12.36 -11.23
CA HIS A 143 -30.86 -11.37 -11.80
C HIS A 143 -30.98 -11.48 -13.33
N ILE A 144 -29.87 -11.72 -14.03
CA ILE A 144 -29.87 -11.93 -15.49
C ILE A 144 -30.64 -13.20 -15.84
N ASN A 145 -30.44 -14.30 -15.10
CA ASN A 145 -31.13 -15.56 -15.33
C ASN A 145 -32.66 -15.39 -15.17
N GLN A 146 -33.11 -14.69 -14.12
CA GLN A 146 -34.53 -14.37 -13.94
C GLN A 146 -35.12 -13.56 -15.11
N LEU A 147 -34.37 -12.57 -15.62
CA LEU A 147 -34.81 -11.78 -16.78
C LEU A 147 -34.91 -12.60 -18.08
N LEU A 148 -34.10 -13.64 -18.22
CA LEU A 148 -34.12 -14.54 -19.38
C LEU A 148 -35.23 -15.59 -19.28
N GLU A 149 -35.52 -16.10 -18.08
CA GLU A 149 -36.62 -17.03 -17.84
C GLU A 149 -37.99 -16.39 -18.08
N HIS A 150 -38.18 -15.13 -17.67
CA HIS A 150 -39.43 -14.39 -17.92
C HIS A 150 -39.64 -13.96 -19.38
N ARG A 151 -38.65 -14.17 -20.25
CA ARG A 151 -38.70 -13.80 -21.68
C ARG A 151 -38.99 -15.00 -22.61
N LYS A 152 -39.12 -16.20 -22.06
CA LYS A 152 -39.61 -17.41 -22.74
C LYS A 152 -41.10 -17.59 -22.49
#